data_AF-A0A920E7K2-F1
#
_entry.id   AF-A0A920E7K2-F1
#
_cell.length_a   1.000
_cell.length_b   1.000
_cell.length_c   1.000
_cell.angle_alpha   90.00
_cell.angle_beta   90.00
_cell.angle_gamma   90.00
#
_symmetry.space_group_name_H-M   'P 1'
#
loop_
_entity.id
_entity.type
_entity.pdbx_description
1 polymer ?
#
loop_
_entity_poly.entity_id
_entity_poly.type
_entity_poly.pdbx_seq_one_letter_code
_entity_poly.pdbx_strand_id
1 'polypeptide(L)'
;MSFVTCLKCKECSPACEFEKQALYVCDDCFGPLEPSYDYDKIKKELTIDKISKRPKNMWRYKELLPLDNEPTVGLNTGFTPLIKANNLGKILGVKTYN
;
A
#
# COMPACT_ATOMS: atom_id res chain seq x y z
N MET A 1 6.74 -13.23 -3.78
CA MET A 1 7.29 -12.24 -4.72
C MET A 1 6.30 -11.09 -4.82
N SER A 2 6.80 -9.86 -4.83
CA SER A 2 5.96 -8.66 -4.97
C SER A 2 5.33 -8.56 -6.37
N PHE A 3 4.12 -8.00 -6.45
CA PHE A 3 3.46 -7.59 -7.70
C PHE A 3 3.94 -6.23 -8.19
N VAL A 4 4.73 -5.51 -7.38
CA VAL A 4 5.39 -4.28 -7.82
C VAL A 4 6.48 -4.63 -8.83
N THR A 5 6.43 -3.99 -9.99
CA THR A 5 7.40 -4.18 -11.08
C THR A 5 8.56 -3.21 -10.97
N CYS A 6 8.26 -1.93 -10.76
CA CYS A 6 9.24 -0.84 -10.65
C CYS A 6 8.62 0.35 -9.88
N LEU A 7 9.44 1.35 -9.57
CA LEU A 7 8.99 2.68 -9.16
C LEU A 7 9.02 3.62 -10.38
N LYS A 8 8.03 4.49 -10.49
CA LYS A 8 7.85 5.41 -11.63
C LYS A 8 7.73 6.84 -11.14
N CYS A 9 8.46 7.74 -11.77
CA CYS A 9 8.28 9.17 -11.49
C CYS A 9 6.92 9.62 -11.99
N LYS A 10 6.14 10.28 -11.14
CA LYS A 10 4.81 10.78 -11.51
C LYS A 10 4.84 11.77 -12.69
N GLU A 11 5.89 12.58 -12.76
CA GLU A 11 6.00 13.65 -13.77
C GLU A 11 6.76 13.21 -15.03
N CYS A 12 7.78 12.36 -14.88
CA CYS A 12 8.69 12.00 -15.98
C CYS A 12 8.40 10.63 -16.60
N SER A 13 7.42 9.89 -16.08
CA SER A 13 7.02 8.61 -16.68
C SER A 13 6.57 8.79 -18.14
N PRO A 14 6.91 7.85 -19.04
CA PRO A 14 7.56 6.56 -18.78
C PRO A 14 9.10 6.58 -18.86
N ALA A 15 9.73 7.73 -19.06
CA ALA A 15 11.17 7.80 -19.30
C ALA A 15 12.02 7.49 -18.06
N CYS A 16 11.49 7.74 -16.86
CA CYS A 16 12.20 7.53 -15.59
C CYS A 16 11.52 6.42 -14.77
N GLU A 17 12.07 5.21 -14.89
CA GLU A 17 11.72 4.04 -14.08
C GLU A 17 12.91 3.64 -13.19
N PHE A 18 12.61 3.21 -11.97
CA PHE A 18 13.60 2.87 -10.95
C PHE A 18 13.31 1.48 -10.38
N GLU A 19 14.34 0.80 -9.91
CA GLU A 19 14.18 -0.47 -9.19
C GLU A 19 13.42 -0.28 -7.86
N LYS A 20 12.93 -1.40 -7.31
CA LYS A 20 12.26 -1.45 -6.00
C LYS A 20 13.25 -1.23 -4.86
N GLN A 21 13.57 0.04 -4.62
CA GLN A 21 14.50 0.46 -3.60
C GLN A 21 13.83 1.49 -2.67
N ALA A 22 14.49 1.83 -1.57
CA ALA A 22 14.03 2.87 -0.65
C ALA A 22 14.29 4.28 -1.22
N LEU A 23 13.82 4.53 -2.44
CA LEU A 23 13.86 5.80 -3.15
C LEU A 23 12.48 6.45 -3.09
N TYR A 24 12.45 7.78 -2.94
CA TYR A 24 11.20 8.54 -2.82
C TYR A 24 11.12 9.72 -3.81
N VAL A 25 12.21 10.01 -4.52
CA VAL A 25 12.36 11.18 -5.38
C VAL A 25 13.06 10.77 -6.68
N CYS A 26 12.63 11.37 -7.79
CA CYS A 26 13.28 11.25 -9.10
C CYS A 26 14.54 12.10 -9.18
N ASP A 27 15.62 11.54 -9.71
CA ASP A 27 16.91 12.23 -9.85
C ASP A 27 16.89 13.38 -10.88
N ASP A 28 15.94 13.36 -11.83
CA ASP A 28 15.86 14.35 -12.90
C ASP A 28 15.00 15.57 -12.53
N CYS A 29 13.82 15.33 -11.93
CA CYS A 29 12.83 16.39 -11.69
C CYS A 29 12.48 16.61 -10.22
N PHE A 30 13.06 15.84 -9.31
CA PHE A 30 12.74 15.84 -7.87
C PHE A 30 11.26 15.53 -7.53
N GLY A 31 10.50 15.01 -8.50
CA GLY A 31 9.12 14.58 -8.33
C GLY A 31 9.01 13.24 -7.57
N PRO A 32 7.82 12.93 -7.02
CA PRO A 32 7.60 11.70 -6.25
C PRO A 32 7.65 10.45 -7.15
N LEU A 33 8.19 9.37 -6.58
CA LEU A 33 8.15 8.04 -7.18
C LEU A 33 6.95 7.24 -6.66
N GLU A 34 6.21 6.61 -7.58
CA GLU A 34 5.04 5.79 -7.28
C GLU A 34 5.27 4.34 -7.73
N PRO A 35 4.78 3.33 -6.98
CA PRO A 35 4.92 1.93 -7.38
C PRO A 35 4.05 1.60 -8.60
N SER A 36 4.64 0.88 -9.55
CA SER A 36 3.95 0.28 -10.69
C SER A 36 3.69 -1.21 -10.46
N TYR A 37 2.57 -1.71 -10.95
CA TYR A 37 2.08 -3.05 -10.64
C TYR A 37 1.81 -3.92 -11.87
N ASP A 38 2.01 -5.22 -11.71
CA ASP A 38 1.49 -6.25 -12.62
C ASP A 38 0.01 -6.54 -12.29
N TYR A 39 -0.89 -5.77 -12.90
CA TYR A 39 -2.33 -5.89 -12.66
C TYR A 39 -2.93 -7.22 -13.13
N ASP A 40 -2.34 -7.85 -14.15
CA ASP A 40 -2.80 -9.16 -14.64
C ASP A 40 -2.52 -10.25 -13.61
N LYS A 41 -1.36 -10.22 -12.96
CA LYS A 41 -1.07 -11.12 -11.82
C LYS A 41 -1.93 -10.83 -10.62
N ILE A 42 -2.09 -9.55 -10.24
CA ILE A 42 -2.94 -9.16 -9.10
C ILE A 42 -4.35 -9.72 -9.28
N LYS A 43 -4.95 -9.52 -10.46
CA LYS A 43 -6.31 -9.98 -10.77
C LYS A 43 -6.46 -11.50 -10.68
N LYS A 44 -5.42 -12.26 -11.03
CA LYS A 44 -5.43 -13.73 -11.01
C LYS A 44 -5.14 -14.30 -9.62
N GLU A 45 -4.25 -13.68 -8.87
CA GLU A 45 -3.64 -14.30 -7.70
C GLU A 45 -4.11 -13.72 -6.36
N LEU A 46 -4.42 -12.42 -6.30
CA LEU A 46 -4.77 -11.76 -5.05
C LEU A 46 -6.29 -11.74 -4.85
N THR A 47 -6.75 -12.39 -3.78
CA THR A 47 -8.18 -12.47 -3.46
C THR A 47 -8.44 -11.97 -2.05
N ILE A 48 -9.67 -11.49 -1.81
CA ILE A 48 -10.11 -11.05 -0.48
C ILE A 48 -10.03 -12.21 0.53
N ASP A 49 -10.35 -13.44 0.12
CA ASP A 49 -10.23 -14.64 0.96
C ASP A 49 -8.78 -14.93 1.39
N LYS A 50 -7.81 -14.79 0.48
CA LYS A 50 -6.38 -14.91 0.84
C LYS A 50 -5.97 -13.82 1.84
N ILE A 51 -6.44 -12.59 1.64
CA ILE A 51 -6.13 -11.44 2.51
C ILE A 51 -6.81 -11.58 3.88
N SER A 52 -8.01 -12.16 3.98
CA SER A 52 -8.78 -12.29 5.22
C SER A 52 -8.22 -13.35 6.17
N LYS A 53 -7.58 -14.39 5.64
CA LYS A 53 -6.95 -15.48 6.41
C LYS A 53 -5.61 -15.11 7.06
N ARG A 54 -5.06 -13.94 6.73
CA ARG A 54 -3.75 -13.47 7.24
C ARG A 54 -3.92 -12.71 8.56
N PRO A 55 -2.82 -12.54 9.34
CA PRO A 55 -2.83 -11.70 10.52
C PRO A 55 -3.36 -10.29 10.26
N LYS A 56 -3.99 -9.72 11.29
CA LYS A 56 -4.55 -8.37 11.30
C LYS A 56 -3.45 -7.30 11.45
N ASN A 57 -2.61 -7.18 10.43
CA ASN A 57 -1.55 -6.16 10.29
C ASN A 57 -1.39 -5.78 8.81
N MET A 58 -0.51 -4.84 8.49
CA MET A 58 -0.26 -4.39 7.10
C MET A 58 0.26 -5.50 6.18
N TRP A 59 0.97 -6.50 6.74
CA TRP A 59 1.61 -7.57 5.97
C TRP A 59 0.62 -8.54 5.32
N ARG A 60 -0.67 -8.44 5.65
CA ARG A 60 -1.72 -9.10 4.87
C ARG A 60 -1.78 -8.66 3.41
N TYR A 61 -1.16 -7.53 3.05
CA TYR A 61 -1.04 -7.00 1.69
C TYR A 61 0.39 -7.09 1.13
N LYS A 62 1.25 -7.96 1.66
CA LYS A 62 2.69 -7.95 1.38
C LYS A 62 3.08 -7.96 -0.10
N GLU A 63 2.29 -8.61 -0.94
CA GLU A 63 2.56 -8.67 -2.39
C GLU A 63 2.33 -7.33 -3.10
N LEU A 64 1.59 -6.40 -2.48
CA LEU A 64 1.39 -5.04 -3.00
C LEU A 64 2.46 -4.05 -2.52
N LEU A 65 3.42 -4.49 -1.71
CA LEU A 65 4.49 -3.63 -1.21
C LEU A 65 5.75 -3.79 -2.08
N PRO A 66 6.57 -2.75 -2.26
CA PRO A 66 7.81 -2.79 -3.05
C PRO A 66 8.95 -3.50 -2.30
N LEU A 67 8.68 -4.72 -1.80
CA LEU A 67 9.61 -5.53 -1.02
C LEU A 67 9.71 -6.93 -1.66
N ASP A 68 10.92 -7.32 -2.05
CA ASP A 68 11.18 -8.66 -2.57
C ASP A 68 11.50 -9.69 -1.48
N ASN A 69 11.91 -9.21 -0.30
CA ASN A 69 12.22 -10.01 0.88
C ASN A 69 11.16 -9.85 1.98
N GLU A 70 11.17 -10.76 2.95
CA GLU A 70 10.32 -10.63 4.14
C GLU A 70 10.71 -9.39 4.97
N PRO A 71 9.74 -8.78 5.67
CA PRO A 71 9.97 -7.55 6.42
C PRO A 71 10.88 -7.76 7.62
N THR A 72 11.78 -6.81 7.84
CA THR A 72 12.73 -6.83 8.96
C THR A 72 12.24 -6.05 10.19
N VAL A 73 11.26 -5.16 10.02
CA VAL A 73 10.72 -4.27 11.06
C VAL A 73 9.21 -4.12 10.93
N GLY A 74 8.55 -3.64 11.99
CA GLY A 74 7.13 -3.30 11.93
C GLY A 74 6.19 -4.50 11.74
N LEU A 75 6.56 -5.68 12.25
CA LEU A 75 5.82 -6.94 12.06
C LEU A 75 4.34 -6.89 12.52
N ASN A 76 4.00 -5.94 13.39
CA ASN A 76 2.63 -5.72 13.91
C ASN A 76 2.03 -4.36 13.49
N THR A 77 2.64 -3.67 12.54
CA THR A 77 2.20 -2.34 12.09
C THR A 77 0.91 -2.44 11.28
N GLY A 78 0.05 -1.42 11.40
CA GLY A 78 -1.16 -1.28 10.60
C GLY A 78 -2.37 -2.00 11.20
N PHE A 79 -3.44 -2.06 10.41
CA PHE A 79 -4.75 -2.55 10.87
C PHE A 79 -5.27 -1.84 12.14
N THR A 80 -4.98 -0.54 12.24
CA THR A 80 -5.47 0.31 13.32
C THR A 80 -6.99 0.23 13.41
N PRO A 81 -7.57 -0.03 14.59
CA PRO A 81 -9.01 -0.16 14.73
C PRO A 81 -9.76 1.09 14.26
N LEU A 82 -10.80 0.88 13.44
CA LEU A 82 -11.76 1.92 13.12
C LEU A 82 -12.83 1.95 14.21
N ILE A 83 -12.68 2.85 15.19
CA ILE A 83 -13.61 2.97 16.31
C ILE A 83 -14.68 4.02 16.01
N LYS A 84 -15.94 3.64 16.21
CA LYS A 84 -17.09 4.53 16.03
C LYS A 84 -17.11 5.63 17.10
N ALA A 85 -16.98 6.89 16.68
CA ALA A 85 -16.94 8.05 17.56
C ALA A 85 -18.35 8.54 17.97
N ASN A 86 -19.06 7.75 18.78
CA ASN A 86 -20.47 8.01 19.13
C ASN A 86 -20.71 9.38 19.78
N ASN A 87 -19.87 9.81 20.73
CA ASN A 87 -20.07 11.08 21.45
C ASN A 87 -19.82 12.30 20.57
N LEU A 88 -18.74 12.27 19.80
CA LEU A 88 -18.41 13.35 18.87
C LEU A 88 -19.46 13.48 17.76
N GLY A 89 -19.92 12.34 17.22
CA GLY A 89 -20.99 12.33 16.22
C GLY A 89 -22.28 13.00 16.72
N LYS A 90 -22.67 12.74 17.97
CA LYS A 90 -23.83 13.41 18.61
C LYS A 90 -23.63 14.92 18.73
N ILE A 91 -22.45 15.38 19.19
CA ILE A 91 -22.14 16.81 19.36
C ILE A 91 -22.20 17.55 18.02
N LEU A 92 -21.68 16.94 16.96
CA LEU A 92 -21.61 17.54 15.64
C LEU A 92 -22.89 17.34 14.81
N GLY A 93 -23.87 16.59 15.30
CA GLY A 93 -25.12 16.30 14.57
C GLY A 93 -24.94 15.46 13.30
N VAL A 94 -23.83 14.71 13.20
CA VAL A 94 -23.50 13.90 12.01
C VAL A 94 -23.84 12.43 12.20
N LYS A 95 -24.37 11.80 11.15
CA LYS A 95 -24.55 10.35 11.13
C LYS A 95 -23.20 9.68 10.94
N THR A 96 -22.78 8.92 11.94
CA THR A 96 -21.66 7.98 11.80
C THR A 96 -22.15 6.76 11.02
N TYR A 97 -21.48 6.43 9.91
CA TYR A 97 -21.78 5.25 9.10
C TYR A 97 -21.63 3.96 9.92
N ASN A 98 -22.45 2.95 9.59
CA ASN A 98 -22.37 1.59 10.14
C ASN A 98 -21.65 0.68 9.16
#